data_AF-A0A923XV57-F1
#
_entry.id   AF-A0A923XV57-F1
#
_cell.length_a   1.000
_cell.length_b   1.000
_cell.length_c   1.000
_cell.angle_alpha   90.00
_cell.angle_beta   90.00
_cell.angle_gamma   90.00
#
_symmetry.space_group_name_H-M   'P 1'
#
loop_
_entity.id
_entity.type
_entity.pdbx_description
1 polymer ?
#
loop_
_entity_poly.entity_id
_entity_poly.type
_entity_poly.pdbx_seq_one_letter_code
_entity_poly.pdbx_strand_id
1 'polypeptide(L)'
;MSSGISNNPPTGFKIGNYDEGLLHLSKDVNLNKKISVSSEKEAIDFAKSNPGTEFVVQRNDPKKGLTYDVYSLNSISGKKDTKLPDMKNVSLFDQPLKLIEKNTGTNNSVRGFVVSESGAVGKNIYNTQFNRSTYDKMRDKLGLDTNKTWFKIVDKMMGLSSPSDSLPPIDKKELNNLKSHIKPGDILLNGNDGSFIHGILYVGKDEKLQEQLEKKWNLPKGALKDEGMIIHSLVIDEDKKINVDGKEQTIKAGGTGVIIDTIERFTERHPRDVMVAVSVKGSSDQDRQSAINTAKTFVGKAYDRGFNTSDDKEMYCTETVMKAWMGSSNPPKFNTQLNPLIPFPEVALNKLPEKIAKRLQDGGLMTQEMIMTDGIATSPSTEVVWTSKNADKSEFAKKQQRWADAFEGKGDPSYRKMVMKDEPEEAARSGQLVQKINELSARTRSELDH
;
A
#
# COMPACT_ATOMS: atom_id res chain seq x y z
N MET A 1 -21.21 19.08 -43.27
CA MET A 1 -22.21 18.29 -42.54
C MET A 1 -21.59 17.87 -41.21
N SER A 2 -22.14 18.39 -40.11
CA SER A 2 -21.59 18.25 -38.75
C SER A 2 -21.91 16.87 -38.17
N SER A 3 -20.90 16.06 -37.87
CA SER A 3 -21.03 14.82 -37.10
C SER A 3 -20.84 15.13 -35.62
N GLY A 4 -21.95 15.26 -34.89
CA GLY A 4 -21.95 15.39 -33.43
C GLY A 4 -21.66 14.04 -32.77
N ILE A 5 -20.53 13.97 -32.06
CA ILE A 5 -20.22 12.86 -31.15
C ILE A 5 -20.99 13.15 -29.85
N SER A 6 -21.98 12.31 -29.59
CA SER A 6 -22.76 12.29 -28.35
C SER A 6 -21.94 11.65 -27.23
N ASN A 7 -21.51 12.48 -26.26
CA ASN A 7 -20.84 12.05 -25.02
C ASN A 7 -21.85 11.79 -23.91
N ASN A 8 -22.67 10.75 -24.05
CA ASN A 8 -23.44 10.25 -22.90
C ASN A 8 -22.74 9.00 -22.33
N PRO A 9 -22.18 9.07 -21.11
CA PRO A 9 -21.73 7.87 -20.42
C PRO A 9 -22.94 6.97 -20.09
N PRO A 10 -22.79 5.63 -20.15
CA PRO A 10 -23.87 4.72 -19.87
C PRO A 10 -24.31 4.81 -18.41
N THR A 11 -25.62 4.92 -18.23
CA THR A 11 -26.31 4.95 -16.94
C THR A 11 -26.22 3.60 -16.22
N GLY A 12 -25.56 3.58 -15.06
CA GLY A 12 -25.97 2.79 -13.88
C GLY A 12 -25.14 1.57 -13.49
N PHE A 13 -24.28 1.72 -12.47
CA PHE A 13 -24.09 0.74 -11.38
C PHE A 13 -23.65 1.50 -10.11
N LYS A 14 -24.38 1.34 -9.00
CA LYS A 14 -24.03 1.93 -7.69
C LYS A 14 -23.03 1.00 -6.98
N ILE A 15 -21.76 1.40 -6.95
CA ILE A 15 -20.69 0.80 -6.15
C ILE A 15 -20.61 1.60 -4.85
N GLY A 16 -21.34 1.17 -3.82
CA GLY A 16 -21.48 1.89 -2.55
C GLY A 16 -22.23 3.22 -2.70
N ASN A 17 -23.11 3.55 -1.75
CA ASN A 17 -23.49 4.95 -1.60
C ASN A 17 -22.27 5.66 -0.99
N TYR A 18 -21.37 6.15 -1.84
CA TYR A 18 -20.48 7.24 -1.46
C TYR A 18 -21.40 8.45 -1.27
N ASP A 19 -21.58 8.86 -0.02
CA ASP A 19 -22.29 10.10 0.28
C ASP A 19 -21.33 11.25 0.03
N GLU A 20 -21.28 11.73 -1.21
CA GLU A 20 -20.62 13.01 -1.57
C GLU A 20 -21.11 14.16 -0.68
N GLY A 21 -22.31 14.02 -0.08
CA GLY A 21 -22.93 14.96 0.84
C GLY A 21 -22.09 15.29 2.08
N LEU A 22 -21.10 14.45 2.43
CA LEU A 22 -20.26 14.67 3.61
C LEU A 22 -18.97 15.47 3.31
N LEU A 23 -18.50 15.57 2.05
CA LEU A 23 -17.36 16.44 1.72
C LEU A 23 -17.67 17.92 2.02
N HIS A 24 -18.95 18.30 1.94
CA HIS A 24 -19.44 19.64 2.27
C HIS A 24 -19.30 19.97 3.75
N LEU A 25 -19.35 18.96 4.65
CA LEU A 25 -19.23 19.18 6.09
C LEU A 25 -17.90 19.81 6.51
N SER A 26 -16.84 19.67 5.71
CA SER A 26 -15.55 20.32 5.98
C SER A 26 -15.61 21.85 6.02
N LYS A 27 -16.56 22.46 5.29
CA LYS A 27 -16.85 23.90 5.34
C LYS A 27 -17.91 24.24 6.39
N ASP A 28 -18.60 23.23 6.89
CA ASP A 28 -19.72 23.34 7.80
C ASP A 28 -19.40 22.71 9.17
N VAL A 29 -18.14 22.68 9.61
CA VAL A 29 -17.79 22.27 10.99
C VAL A 29 -16.94 23.31 11.71
N ASN A 30 -17.32 23.60 12.95
CA ASN A 30 -16.52 24.37 13.89
C ASN A 30 -15.81 23.42 14.85
N LEU A 31 -14.48 23.56 14.92
CA LEU A 31 -13.64 22.87 15.89
C LEU A 31 -13.34 23.81 17.05
N ASN A 32 -13.77 23.44 18.25
CA ASN A 32 -13.43 24.19 19.46
C ASN A 32 -12.58 23.30 20.35
N LYS A 33 -11.31 23.65 20.51
CA LYS A 33 -10.40 22.94 21.41
C LYS A 33 -10.94 23.01 22.85
N LYS A 34 -11.06 21.86 23.49
CA LYS A 34 -11.56 21.71 24.87
C LYS A 34 -10.42 21.56 25.85
N ILE A 35 -9.50 20.64 25.58
CA ILE A 35 -8.39 20.32 26.49
C ILE A 35 -7.16 19.86 25.71
N SER A 36 -6.01 20.00 26.36
CA SER A 36 -4.78 19.28 26.02
C SER A 36 -4.40 18.39 27.19
N VAL A 37 -4.16 17.11 26.92
CA VAL A 37 -3.78 16.12 27.92
C VAL A 37 -2.51 15.38 27.50
N SER A 38 -1.90 14.66 28.44
CA SER A 38 -0.60 14.02 28.25
C SER A 38 -0.70 12.57 27.78
N SER A 39 -1.89 11.97 27.84
CA SER A 39 -2.11 10.58 27.41
C SER A 39 -3.39 10.40 26.59
N GLU A 40 -3.37 9.38 25.73
CA GLU A 40 -4.53 9.00 24.92
C GLU A 40 -5.73 8.60 25.80
N LYS A 41 -5.44 7.89 26.90
CA LYS A 41 -6.44 7.46 27.87
C LYS A 41 -7.17 8.65 28.48
N GLU A 42 -6.43 9.67 28.94
CA GLU A 42 -7.01 10.92 29.45
C GLU A 42 -7.89 11.62 28.41
N ALA A 43 -7.48 11.62 27.14
CA ALA A 43 -8.23 12.26 26.06
C ALA A 43 -9.54 11.52 25.77
N ILE A 44 -9.49 10.18 25.73
CA ILE A 44 -10.65 9.32 25.55
C ILE A 44 -11.60 9.43 26.75
N ASP A 45 -11.08 9.39 27.97
CA ASP A 45 -11.89 9.49 29.19
C ASP A 45 -12.56 10.87 29.27
N PHE A 46 -11.84 11.95 28.93
CA PHE A 46 -12.43 13.28 28.79
C PHE A 46 -13.55 13.31 27.74
N ALA A 47 -13.31 12.76 26.55
CA ALA A 47 -14.31 12.72 25.49
C ALA A 47 -15.56 11.90 25.87
N LYS A 48 -15.38 10.78 26.59
CA LYS A 48 -16.49 9.97 27.12
C LYS A 48 -17.32 10.70 28.16
N SER A 49 -16.68 11.52 29.00
CA SER A 49 -17.36 12.31 30.05
C SER A 49 -18.03 13.58 29.53
N ASN A 50 -17.79 13.95 28.27
CA ASN A 50 -18.35 15.15 27.63
C ASN A 50 -19.06 14.75 26.32
N PRO A 51 -20.26 14.14 26.40
CA PRO A 51 -20.93 13.58 25.23
C PRO A 51 -21.24 14.65 24.18
N GLY A 52 -20.64 14.45 23.01
CA GLY A 52 -20.68 15.23 21.78
C GLY A 52 -19.78 14.51 20.77
N THR A 53 -19.78 14.89 19.49
CA THR A 53 -18.80 14.32 18.56
C THR A 53 -17.42 14.93 18.87
N GLU A 54 -16.68 14.30 19.78
CA GLU A 54 -15.37 14.79 20.21
C GLU A 54 -14.29 14.22 19.29
N PHE A 55 -13.48 15.12 18.73
CA PHE A 55 -12.37 14.82 17.85
C PHE A 55 -11.06 14.94 18.64
N VAL A 56 -10.39 13.81 18.84
CA VAL A 56 -9.10 13.72 19.53
C VAL A 56 -7.97 13.79 18.50
N VAL A 57 -7.03 14.70 18.71
CA VAL A 57 -5.85 14.91 17.87
C VAL A 57 -4.59 14.68 18.67
N GLN A 58 -3.83 13.66 18.30
CA GLN A 58 -2.49 13.40 18.84
C GLN A 58 -1.48 14.33 18.16
N ARG A 59 -0.63 14.98 18.96
CA ARG A 59 0.41 15.91 18.54
C ARG A 59 1.76 15.48 19.07
N ASN A 60 2.81 15.71 18.29
CA ASN A 60 4.18 15.53 18.72
C ASN A 60 4.80 16.87 19.10
N ASP A 61 4.84 17.17 20.39
CA ASP A 61 5.48 18.37 20.93
C ASP A 61 6.98 18.08 21.15
N PRO A 62 7.91 18.84 20.52
CA PRO A 62 9.35 18.59 20.65
C PRO A 62 9.89 18.64 22.08
N LYS A 63 9.18 19.32 23.00
CA LYS A 63 9.59 19.48 24.41
C LYS A 63 8.82 18.57 25.36
N LYS A 64 7.57 18.24 25.01
CA LYS A 64 6.66 17.48 25.90
C LYS A 64 6.41 16.04 25.44
N GLY A 65 6.91 15.66 24.26
CA GLY A 65 6.61 14.38 23.65
C GLY A 65 5.18 14.33 23.10
N LEU A 66 4.56 13.16 23.17
CA LEU A 66 3.20 12.98 22.68
C LEU A 66 2.20 13.69 23.59
N THR A 67 1.31 14.46 22.98
CA THR A 67 0.20 15.15 23.64
C THR A 67 -1.08 14.95 22.85
N TYR A 68 -2.23 15.15 23.48
CA TYR A 68 -3.53 14.89 22.87
C TYR A 68 -4.44 16.09 23.09
N ASP A 69 -4.88 16.69 22.00
CA ASP A 69 -5.84 17.78 22.01
C ASP A 69 -7.24 17.22 21.74
N VAL A 70 -8.23 17.55 22.56
CA VAL A 70 -9.63 17.18 22.31
C VAL A 70 -10.38 18.40 21.79
N TYR A 71 -11.14 18.24 20.71
CA TYR A 71 -11.94 19.28 20.07
C TYR A 71 -13.40 18.84 19.99
N SER A 72 -14.35 19.72 20.32
CA SER A 72 -15.74 19.47 19.96
C SER A 72 -15.95 19.76 18.49
N LEU A 73 -16.55 18.83 17.76
CA LEU A 73 -16.92 18.97 16.36
C LEU A 73 -18.41 19.37 16.25
N ASN A 74 -18.68 20.62 15.92
CA ASN A 74 -20.06 21.14 15.78
C ASN A 74 -20.37 21.46 14.31
N SER A 75 -21.52 21.02 13.80
CA SER A 75 -21.99 21.43 12.46
C SER A 75 -22.39 22.92 12.46
N ILE A 76 -21.88 23.70 11.49
CA ILE A 76 -22.19 25.12 11.27
C ILE A 76 -23.61 25.29 10.70
N SER A 77 -24.14 24.26 10.00
CA SER A 77 -25.42 24.35 9.28
C SER A 77 -26.68 24.33 10.15
N GLY A 78 -26.56 24.28 11.49
CA GLY A 78 -27.72 24.23 12.40
C GLY A 78 -28.57 22.96 12.30
N LYS A 79 -28.24 22.03 11.40
CA LYS A 79 -28.83 20.68 11.35
C LYS A 79 -28.34 19.91 12.57
N LYS A 80 -29.24 19.71 13.52
CA LYS A 80 -28.93 19.20 14.86
C LYS A 80 -28.60 17.71 14.92
N ASP A 81 -28.78 16.95 13.85
CA ASP A 81 -28.72 15.48 13.93
C ASP A 81 -28.04 14.88 12.69
N THR A 82 -26.71 14.80 12.71
CA THR A 82 -26.05 13.64 12.10
C THR A 82 -25.62 12.76 13.26
N LYS A 83 -26.41 11.72 13.54
CA LYS A 83 -26.04 10.74 14.57
C LYS A 83 -24.79 10.01 14.09
N LEU A 84 -23.95 9.57 15.02
CA LEU A 84 -22.69 8.90 14.71
C LEU A 84 -22.77 7.69 13.75
N PRO A 85 -23.89 6.92 13.65
CA PRO A 85 -24.05 5.90 12.62
C PRO A 85 -23.96 6.44 11.17
N ASP A 86 -24.26 7.73 10.97
CA ASP A 86 -24.16 8.45 9.70
C ASP A 86 -22.76 9.08 9.51
N MET A 87 -21.96 9.14 10.59
CA MET A 87 -20.58 9.62 10.63
C MET A 87 -19.53 8.50 10.46
N LYS A 88 -19.94 7.29 10.04
CA LYS A 88 -19.03 6.16 9.77
C LYS A 88 -17.95 6.48 8.72
N ASN A 89 -18.17 7.52 7.92
CA ASN A 89 -17.24 8.02 6.91
C ASN A 89 -16.41 9.23 7.39
N VAL A 90 -16.52 9.64 8.66
CA VAL A 90 -15.75 10.75 9.23
C VAL A 90 -14.26 10.42 9.40
N SER A 91 -13.88 9.16 9.24
CA SER A 91 -12.48 8.76 9.10
C SER A 91 -11.81 9.33 7.83
N LEU A 92 -12.55 9.99 6.93
CA LEU A 92 -12.05 10.55 5.67
C LEU A 92 -11.69 12.05 5.74
N PHE A 93 -11.73 12.67 6.92
CA PHE A 93 -11.57 14.12 7.05
C PHE A 93 -10.15 14.55 7.38
N ASP A 94 -9.35 14.73 6.33
CA ASP A 94 -8.10 15.51 6.33
C ASP A 94 -8.30 16.99 6.74
N GLN A 95 -9.49 17.54 6.48
CA GLN A 95 -9.74 18.98 6.55
C GLN A 95 -9.78 19.56 7.98
N PRO A 96 -10.43 18.92 8.98
CA PRO A 96 -10.34 19.31 10.38
C PRO A 96 -8.91 19.33 10.90
N LEU A 97 -8.10 18.31 10.55
CA LEU A 97 -6.69 18.25 10.92
C LEU A 97 -5.92 19.41 10.29
N LYS A 98 -6.08 19.62 8.97
CA LYS A 98 -5.49 20.76 8.24
C LYS A 98 -5.95 22.13 8.77
N LEU A 99 -7.19 22.25 9.22
CA LEU A 99 -7.72 23.47 9.84
C LEU A 99 -7.09 23.73 11.20
N ILE A 100 -6.89 22.68 12.01
CA ILE A 100 -6.16 22.76 13.28
C ILE A 100 -4.71 23.17 13.02
N GLU A 101 -4.02 22.53 12.08
CA GLU A 101 -2.64 22.86 11.73
C GLU A 101 -2.51 24.32 11.27
N LYS A 102 -3.40 24.75 10.37
CA LYS A 102 -3.49 26.13 9.90
C LYS A 102 -3.76 27.13 11.03
N ASN A 103 -4.72 26.85 11.90
CA ASN A 103 -5.12 27.76 12.98
C ASN A 103 -4.12 27.79 14.13
N THR A 104 -3.40 26.70 14.36
CA THR A 104 -2.39 26.60 15.44
C THR A 104 -0.99 26.96 14.96
N GLY A 105 -0.77 27.05 13.65
CA GLY A 105 0.56 27.22 13.06
C GLY A 105 1.49 26.03 13.32
N THR A 106 0.94 24.85 13.63
CA THR A 106 1.73 23.67 13.94
C THR A 106 1.44 22.54 12.96
N ASN A 107 2.47 22.08 12.26
CA ASN A 107 2.40 20.92 11.34
C ASN A 107 2.78 19.62 12.05
N ASN A 108 2.58 19.58 13.38
CA ASN A 108 3.04 18.49 14.24
C ASN A 108 1.89 17.58 14.71
N SER A 109 0.72 17.72 14.09
CA SER A 109 -0.40 16.81 14.34
C SER A 109 -0.09 15.48 13.66
N VAL A 110 -0.20 14.38 14.40
CA VAL A 110 0.25 13.06 13.93
C VAL A 110 -0.93 12.11 13.71
N ARG A 111 -2.05 12.34 14.41
CA ARG A 111 -3.24 11.47 14.33
C ARG A 111 -4.50 12.21 14.76
N GLY A 112 -5.63 11.87 14.14
CA GLY A 112 -6.97 12.26 14.56
C GLY A 112 -7.87 11.04 14.74
N PHE A 113 -8.82 11.05 15.67
CA PHE A 113 -9.91 10.07 15.77
C PHE A 113 -11.11 10.67 16.50
N VAL A 114 -12.29 10.10 16.28
CA VAL A 114 -13.53 10.55 16.92
C VAL A 114 -13.87 9.64 18.09
N VAL A 115 -14.37 10.20 19.18
CA VAL A 115 -15.03 9.45 20.26
C VAL A 115 -16.52 9.80 20.22
N SER A 116 -17.36 8.78 20.18
CA SER A 116 -18.81 8.96 20.08
C SER A 116 -19.45 9.34 21.41
N GLU A 117 -20.70 9.81 21.33
CA GLU A 117 -21.56 10.00 22.50
C GLU A 117 -21.75 8.72 23.32
N SER A 118 -21.72 7.55 22.67
CA SER A 118 -21.77 6.25 23.34
C SER A 118 -20.42 5.79 23.90
N GLY A 119 -19.39 6.64 23.83
CA GLY A 119 -18.02 6.34 24.26
C GLY A 119 -17.26 5.36 23.35
N ALA A 120 -17.78 5.06 22.16
CA ALA A 120 -17.10 4.23 21.19
C ALA A 120 -16.01 5.05 20.49
N VAL A 121 -14.80 4.52 20.46
CA VAL A 121 -13.68 5.13 19.75
C VAL A 121 -13.78 4.75 18.29
N GLY A 122 -13.96 5.75 17.42
CA GLY A 122 -13.92 5.58 15.97
C GLY A 122 -12.58 5.04 15.52
N LYS A 123 -12.55 4.38 14.36
CA LYS A 123 -11.30 3.88 13.78
C LYS A 123 -10.34 5.06 13.61
N ASN A 124 -9.09 4.83 13.97
CA ASN A 124 -8.04 5.82 13.80
C ASN A 124 -7.99 6.31 12.36
N ILE A 125 -7.82 7.62 12.19
CA ILE A 125 -7.55 8.18 10.86
C ILE A 125 -6.14 7.77 10.41
N TYR A 126 -5.19 7.52 11.34
CA TYR A 126 -3.88 6.89 11.05
C TYR A 126 -3.35 5.96 12.14
N ASN A 127 -2.55 4.97 11.74
CA ASN A 127 -1.77 4.11 12.65
C ASN A 127 -0.58 4.88 13.25
N THR A 128 -0.41 4.82 14.57
CA THR A 128 0.74 5.41 15.30
C THR A 128 2.08 4.78 14.96
N GLN A 129 2.09 3.64 14.27
CA GLN A 129 3.31 2.96 13.83
C GLN A 129 3.94 3.58 12.59
N PHE A 130 3.28 4.57 11.97
CA PHE A 130 3.74 5.16 10.73
C PHE A 130 4.46 6.50 10.98
N ASN A 131 5.77 6.43 11.23
CA ASN A 131 6.59 7.63 11.43
C ASN A 131 6.90 8.32 10.10
N ARG A 132 6.01 9.23 9.68
CA ARG A 132 6.21 10.05 8.47
C ARG A 132 7.27 11.13 8.61
N SER A 133 7.81 11.38 9.80
CA SER A 133 8.71 12.53 9.98
C SER A 133 9.94 12.48 9.08
N THR A 134 10.45 11.30 8.74
CA THR A 134 11.53 11.14 7.75
C THR A 134 11.04 11.45 6.34
N TYR A 135 9.90 10.87 5.95
CA TYR A 135 9.27 11.10 4.65
C TYR A 135 8.95 12.57 4.40
N ASP A 136 8.22 13.21 5.31
CA ASP A 136 7.80 14.61 5.19
C ASP A 136 9.02 15.54 5.19
N LYS A 137 10.04 15.28 6.02
CA LYS A 137 11.31 16.04 5.98
C LYS A 137 12.04 15.88 4.65
N MET A 138 12.05 14.67 4.07
CA MET A 138 12.69 14.45 2.78
C MET A 138 11.88 15.07 1.64
N ARG A 139 10.54 14.98 1.66
CA ARG A 139 9.65 15.65 0.71
C ARG A 139 9.82 17.16 0.73
N ASP A 140 9.81 17.76 1.92
CA ASP A 140 10.02 19.19 2.12
C ASP A 140 11.41 19.61 1.60
N LYS A 141 12.47 18.89 1.98
CA LYS A 141 13.84 19.12 1.46
C LYS A 141 13.96 19.02 -0.05
N LEU A 142 13.19 18.12 -0.67
CA LEU A 142 13.15 17.92 -2.11
C LEU A 142 12.15 18.86 -2.82
N GLY A 143 11.42 19.70 -2.08
CA GLY A 143 10.41 20.61 -2.62
C GLY A 143 9.18 19.91 -3.23
N LEU A 144 8.87 18.69 -2.80
CA LEU A 144 7.88 17.82 -3.44
C LEU A 144 6.43 18.26 -3.20
N ASP A 145 6.17 19.04 -2.14
CA ASP A 145 4.81 19.42 -1.75
C ASP A 145 4.21 20.57 -2.58
N THR A 146 5.02 21.24 -3.42
CA THR A 146 4.57 22.40 -4.22
C THR A 146 4.92 22.29 -5.71
N ASN A 147 5.63 21.23 -6.12
CA ASN A 147 6.21 21.16 -7.45
C ASN A 147 5.34 20.37 -8.43
N LYS A 148 4.50 21.04 -9.22
CA LYS A 148 3.72 20.42 -10.31
C LYS A 148 4.60 19.64 -11.32
N THR A 149 5.87 20.00 -11.46
CA THR A 149 6.84 19.30 -12.32
C THR A 149 7.15 17.92 -11.75
N TRP A 150 7.19 17.79 -10.42
CA TRP A 150 7.42 16.51 -9.75
C TRP A 150 6.35 15.49 -10.07
N PHE A 151 5.07 15.83 -9.90
CA PHE A 151 3.97 14.92 -10.22
C PHE A 151 4.01 14.48 -11.69
N LYS A 152 4.39 15.36 -12.62
CA LYS A 152 4.61 14.98 -14.03
C LYS A 152 5.77 14.00 -14.22
N ILE A 153 6.84 14.12 -13.43
CA ILE A 153 7.97 13.18 -13.48
C ILE A 153 7.55 11.84 -12.87
N VAL A 154 6.88 11.83 -11.71
CA VAL A 154 6.32 10.62 -11.11
C VAL A 154 5.38 9.93 -12.09
N ASP A 155 4.43 10.65 -12.67
CA ASP A 155 3.51 10.12 -13.69
C ASP A 155 4.23 9.49 -14.87
N LYS A 156 5.26 10.19 -15.39
CA LYS A 156 6.06 9.69 -16.50
C LYS A 156 6.82 8.42 -16.13
N MET A 157 7.38 8.36 -14.92
CA MET A 157 8.27 7.29 -14.47
C MET A 157 7.52 6.06 -14.00
N MET A 158 6.39 6.25 -13.31
CA MET A 158 5.47 5.18 -12.92
C MET A 158 4.78 4.53 -14.12
N GLY A 159 4.78 5.20 -15.28
CA GLY A 159 4.37 4.60 -16.55
C GLY A 159 5.48 3.91 -17.34
N LEU A 160 6.73 3.98 -16.90
CA LEU A 160 7.81 3.21 -17.51
C LEU A 160 7.75 1.77 -17.00
N SER A 161 8.03 0.82 -17.87
CA SER A 161 8.29 -0.56 -17.44
C SER A 161 9.56 -0.59 -16.59
N SER A 162 9.45 -1.08 -15.36
CA SER A 162 10.63 -1.40 -14.55
C SER A 162 11.53 -2.37 -15.32
N PRO A 163 12.86 -2.19 -15.32
CA PRO A 163 13.76 -3.14 -15.98
C PRO A 163 13.50 -4.55 -15.43
N SER A 164 13.39 -5.54 -16.31
CA SER A 164 13.31 -6.93 -15.87
C SER A 164 14.68 -7.40 -15.39
N ASP A 165 14.69 -8.29 -14.40
CA ASP A 165 15.85 -9.16 -14.20
C ASP A 165 16.09 -9.96 -15.50
N SER A 166 17.32 -10.40 -15.74
CA SER A 166 17.63 -11.30 -16.88
C SER A 166 17.15 -12.73 -16.63
N LEU A 167 15.92 -12.87 -16.12
CA LEU A 167 15.27 -14.10 -15.71
C LEU A 167 14.01 -14.33 -16.55
N PRO A 168 13.65 -15.59 -16.83
CA PRO A 168 12.42 -15.87 -17.56
C PRO A 168 11.20 -15.47 -16.71
N PRO A 169 10.12 -14.95 -17.34
CA PRO A 169 8.87 -14.68 -16.65
C PRO A 169 8.28 -15.93 -15.98
N ILE A 170 7.53 -15.72 -14.91
CA ILE A 170 6.76 -16.75 -14.22
C ILE A 170 5.74 -17.35 -15.21
N ASP A 171 5.81 -18.66 -15.40
CA ASP A 171 4.93 -19.39 -16.31
C ASP A 171 3.68 -19.96 -15.62
N LYS A 172 2.77 -20.52 -16.41
CA LYS A 172 1.52 -21.10 -15.92
C LYS A 172 1.72 -22.27 -14.94
N LYS A 173 2.76 -23.10 -15.12
CA LYS A 173 3.03 -24.22 -14.20
C LYS A 173 3.46 -23.67 -12.84
N GLU A 174 4.30 -22.65 -12.86
CA GLU A 174 4.78 -21.97 -11.68
C GLU A 174 3.67 -21.22 -10.93
N LEU A 175 2.73 -20.58 -11.64
CA LEU A 175 1.51 -20.00 -11.03
C LEU A 175 0.61 -21.06 -10.39
N ASN A 176 0.46 -22.23 -11.02
CA ASN A 176 -0.31 -23.32 -10.42
C ASN A 176 0.37 -23.86 -9.15
N ASN A 177 1.72 -23.97 -9.17
CA ASN A 177 2.50 -24.32 -7.99
C ASN A 177 2.38 -23.26 -6.88
N LEU A 178 2.42 -21.97 -7.21
CA LEU A 178 2.14 -20.89 -6.26
C LEU A 178 0.78 -21.09 -5.58
N LYS A 179 -0.29 -21.24 -6.37
CA LYS A 179 -1.67 -21.39 -5.85
C LYS A 179 -1.86 -22.61 -4.95
N SER A 180 -1.06 -23.67 -5.11
CA SER A 180 -1.13 -24.85 -4.22
C SER A 180 -0.42 -24.64 -2.87
N HIS A 181 0.38 -23.58 -2.74
CA HIS A 181 1.17 -23.29 -1.53
C HIS A 181 0.66 -22.10 -0.71
N ILE A 182 -0.19 -21.26 -1.30
CA ILE A 182 -0.70 -20.05 -0.66
C ILE A 182 -2.16 -20.20 -0.22
N LYS A 183 -2.56 -19.37 0.75
CA LYS A 183 -3.90 -19.29 1.31
C LYS A 183 -4.50 -17.90 1.07
N PRO A 184 -5.83 -17.76 1.01
CA PRO A 184 -6.49 -16.47 1.08
C PRO A 184 -5.93 -15.61 2.22
N GLY A 185 -5.68 -14.34 1.94
CA GLY A 185 -5.04 -13.38 2.83
C GLY A 185 -3.52 -13.28 2.66
N ASP A 186 -2.85 -14.27 2.07
CA ASP A 186 -1.41 -14.16 1.79
C ASP A 186 -1.11 -12.97 0.88
N ILE A 187 0.08 -12.41 1.05
CA ILE A 187 0.53 -11.22 0.35
C ILE A 187 1.52 -11.67 -0.71
N LEU A 188 1.26 -11.29 -1.96
CA LEU A 188 2.18 -11.53 -3.07
C LEU A 188 2.96 -10.26 -3.34
N LEU A 189 4.28 -10.39 -3.34
CA LEU A 189 5.22 -9.34 -3.66
C LEU A 189 5.86 -9.71 -5.00
N ASN A 190 5.73 -8.84 -5.99
CA ASN A 190 6.37 -9.05 -7.29
C ASN A 190 7.25 -7.86 -7.63
N GLY A 191 8.32 -8.14 -8.36
CA GLY A 191 9.47 -7.27 -8.44
C GLY A 191 10.34 -7.61 -9.62
N ASN A 192 11.07 -6.60 -10.05
CA ASN A 192 12.18 -6.71 -10.99
C ASN A 192 13.29 -5.75 -10.50
N ASP A 193 14.53 -5.90 -10.97
CA ASP A 193 15.64 -4.94 -10.78
C ASP A 193 15.94 -4.61 -9.30
N GLY A 194 16.02 -5.65 -8.47
CA GLY A 194 16.55 -5.52 -7.11
C GLY A 194 15.52 -5.33 -6.02
N SER A 195 14.24 -5.19 -6.35
CA SER A 195 13.17 -5.10 -5.34
C SER A 195 11.79 -5.46 -5.87
N PHE A 196 10.86 -5.60 -4.93
CA PHE A 196 9.44 -5.75 -5.20
C PHE A 196 8.81 -4.38 -5.48
N ILE A 197 8.28 -4.21 -6.67
CA ILE A 197 7.62 -2.97 -7.13
C ILE A 197 6.11 -3.00 -6.88
N HIS A 198 5.55 -4.15 -6.51
CA HIS A 198 4.10 -4.30 -6.36
C HIS A 198 3.72 -5.25 -5.23
N GLY A 199 2.71 -4.83 -4.46
CA GLY A 199 2.06 -5.62 -3.42
C GLY A 199 0.64 -6.00 -3.81
N ILE A 200 0.28 -7.27 -3.58
CA ILE A 200 -1.01 -7.85 -3.94
C ILE A 200 -1.55 -8.63 -2.75
N LEU A 201 -2.83 -8.47 -2.44
CA LEU A 201 -3.54 -9.33 -1.51
C LEU A 201 -4.18 -10.50 -2.27
N TYR A 202 -3.78 -11.73 -1.96
CA TYR A 202 -4.39 -12.93 -2.55
C TYR A 202 -5.73 -13.24 -1.88
N VAL A 203 -6.77 -13.39 -2.69
CA VAL A 203 -8.14 -13.68 -2.22
C VAL A 203 -8.48 -15.17 -2.37
N GLY A 204 -7.78 -15.89 -3.25
CA GLY A 204 -8.06 -17.30 -3.52
C GLY A 204 -9.23 -17.50 -4.48
N LYS A 205 -10.10 -18.46 -4.20
CA LYS A 205 -11.32 -18.67 -4.99
C LYS A 205 -12.49 -17.94 -4.32
N ASP A 206 -13.03 -16.94 -5.00
CA ASP A 206 -14.23 -16.21 -4.56
C ASP A 206 -15.21 -16.14 -5.73
N GLU A 207 -16.22 -17.01 -5.72
CA GLU A 207 -17.19 -17.15 -6.80
C GLU A 207 -17.92 -15.84 -7.12
N LYS A 208 -18.19 -15.02 -6.11
CA LYS A 208 -18.88 -13.73 -6.31
C LYS A 208 -17.98 -12.74 -7.03
N LEU A 209 -16.70 -12.68 -6.65
CA LEU A 209 -15.73 -11.83 -7.36
C LEU A 209 -15.45 -12.34 -8.78
N GLN A 210 -15.40 -13.66 -8.97
CA GLN A 210 -15.25 -14.28 -10.28
C GLN A 210 -16.42 -13.91 -11.19
N GLU A 211 -17.68 -14.10 -10.75
CA GLU A 211 -18.86 -13.73 -11.53
C GLU A 211 -18.89 -12.22 -11.85
N GLN A 212 -18.44 -11.37 -10.92
CA GLN A 212 -18.33 -9.93 -11.16
C GLN A 212 -17.30 -9.60 -12.25
N LEU A 213 -16.12 -10.23 -12.23
CA LEU A 213 -15.09 -10.04 -13.25
C LEU A 213 -15.49 -10.62 -14.60
N GLU A 214 -16.08 -11.81 -14.63
CA GLU A 214 -16.60 -12.43 -15.85
C GLU A 214 -17.60 -11.50 -16.53
N LYS A 215 -18.53 -10.93 -15.76
CA LYS A 215 -19.47 -9.93 -16.28
C LYS A 215 -18.76 -8.67 -16.78
N LYS A 216 -17.81 -8.13 -16.00
CA LYS A 216 -17.06 -6.91 -16.35
C LYS A 216 -16.28 -7.07 -17.65
N TRP A 217 -15.70 -8.25 -17.87
CA TRP A 217 -14.88 -8.56 -19.05
C TRP A 217 -15.67 -9.24 -20.18
N ASN A 218 -16.99 -9.38 -20.05
CA ASN A 218 -17.85 -10.05 -21.01
C ASN A 218 -17.38 -11.48 -21.34
N LEU A 219 -17.01 -12.24 -20.31
CA LEU A 219 -16.60 -13.64 -20.40
C LEU A 219 -17.78 -14.58 -20.13
N PRO A 220 -17.75 -15.82 -20.67
CA PRO A 220 -18.72 -16.85 -20.28
C PRO A 220 -18.66 -17.14 -18.77
N LYS A 221 -19.80 -17.52 -18.19
CA LYS A 221 -19.87 -17.93 -16.79
C LYS A 221 -18.92 -19.11 -16.52
N GLY A 222 -18.11 -19.01 -15.48
CA GLY A 222 -17.14 -20.04 -15.08
C GLY A 222 -15.83 -20.03 -15.87
N ALA A 223 -15.59 -19.03 -16.72
CA ALA A 223 -14.33 -18.83 -17.42
C ALA A 223 -13.13 -18.63 -16.46
N LEU A 224 -13.36 -18.10 -15.26
CA LEU A 224 -12.31 -17.79 -14.27
C LEU A 224 -12.23 -18.82 -13.12
N LYS A 225 -12.93 -19.95 -13.20
CA LYS A 225 -13.09 -20.92 -12.07
C LYS A 225 -11.77 -21.49 -11.51
N ASP A 226 -10.73 -21.51 -12.33
CA ASP A 226 -9.41 -22.06 -11.99
C ASP A 226 -8.37 -20.95 -11.74
N GLU A 227 -8.76 -19.68 -11.89
CA GLU A 227 -7.92 -18.52 -11.69
C GLU A 227 -7.95 -18.05 -10.22
N GLY A 228 -6.81 -17.51 -9.76
CA GLY A 228 -6.64 -17.02 -8.40
C GLY A 228 -7.03 -15.55 -8.28
N MET A 229 -8.07 -15.25 -7.50
CA MET A 229 -8.53 -13.87 -7.28
C MET A 229 -7.51 -13.07 -6.47
N ILE A 230 -7.33 -11.81 -6.86
CA ILE A 230 -6.46 -10.86 -6.18
C ILE A 230 -7.12 -9.49 -6.03
N ILE A 231 -6.67 -8.73 -5.02
CA ILE A 231 -6.94 -7.30 -4.87
C ILE A 231 -5.60 -6.58 -4.77
N HIS A 232 -5.42 -5.55 -5.58
CA HIS A 232 -4.20 -4.72 -5.60
C HIS A 232 -4.51 -3.31 -6.11
N SER A 233 -3.52 -2.41 -6.09
CA SER A 233 -3.66 -1.07 -6.68
C SER A 233 -2.65 -0.82 -7.80
N LEU A 234 -3.11 -0.46 -8.99
CA LEU A 234 -2.24 -0.22 -10.16
C LEU A 234 -2.32 1.21 -10.67
N VAL A 235 -1.17 1.79 -11.00
CA VAL A 235 -1.08 3.14 -11.58
C VAL A 235 -1.59 3.17 -13.02
N ILE A 236 -1.26 2.12 -13.77
CA ILE A 236 -1.62 1.91 -15.17
C ILE A 236 -1.91 0.41 -15.36
N ASP A 237 -3.00 0.11 -16.04
CA ASP A 237 -3.34 -1.24 -16.50
C ASP A 237 -4.06 -1.13 -17.84
N GLU A 238 -3.56 -1.83 -18.85
CA GLU A 238 -4.02 -1.71 -20.24
C GLU A 238 -4.35 -3.08 -20.81
N ASP A 239 -5.30 -3.12 -21.74
CA ASP A 239 -5.63 -4.33 -22.49
C ASP A 239 -4.37 -4.83 -23.20
N LYS A 240 -4.08 -6.14 -23.09
CA LYS A 240 -2.94 -6.76 -23.77
C LYS A 240 -3.41 -7.77 -24.80
N LYS A 241 -2.86 -7.68 -26.01
CA LYS A 241 -3.04 -8.71 -27.03
C LYS A 241 -1.99 -9.80 -26.83
N ILE A 242 -2.44 -11.03 -26.70
CA ILE A 242 -1.59 -12.23 -26.63
C ILE A 242 -1.97 -13.20 -27.75
N ASN A 243 -1.03 -14.05 -28.14
CA ASN A 243 -1.31 -15.13 -29.07
C ASN A 243 -1.46 -16.44 -28.28
N VAL A 244 -2.63 -17.05 -28.35
CA VAL A 244 -2.92 -18.36 -27.74
C VAL A 244 -3.33 -19.30 -28.87
N ASP A 245 -2.55 -20.35 -29.10
CA ASP A 245 -2.78 -21.37 -30.13
C ASP A 245 -2.99 -20.77 -31.54
N GLY A 246 -2.18 -19.76 -31.89
CA GLY A 246 -2.25 -19.08 -33.19
C GLY A 246 -3.37 -18.05 -33.31
N LYS A 247 -4.18 -17.85 -32.26
CA LYS A 247 -5.27 -16.85 -32.24
C LYS A 247 -4.90 -15.68 -31.33
N GLU A 248 -5.04 -14.48 -31.88
CA GLU A 248 -4.94 -13.26 -31.06
C GLU A 248 -6.13 -13.18 -30.10
N GLN A 249 -5.83 -13.06 -28.81
CA GLN A 249 -6.80 -12.85 -27.75
C GLN A 249 -6.45 -11.56 -27.01
N THR A 250 -7.46 -10.77 -26.65
CA THR A 250 -7.27 -9.60 -25.81
C THR A 250 -7.52 -9.96 -24.36
N ILE A 251 -6.47 -9.91 -23.55
CA ILE A 251 -6.56 -9.96 -22.10
C ILE A 251 -6.95 -8.57 -21.60
N LYS A 252 -8.17 -8.50 -21.08
CA LYS A 252 -8.77 -7.24 -20.60
C LYS A 252 -8.08 -6.73 -19.34
N ALA A 253 -7.87 -5.43 -19.28
CA ALA A 253 -7.40 -4.76 -18.08
C ALA A 253 -8.41 -4.89 -16.93
N GLY A 254 -7.88 -5.02 -15.71
CA GLY A 254 -8.63 -4.84 -14.48
C GLY A 254 -8.89 -3.36 -14.18
N GLY A 255 -8.02 -2.46 -14.64
CA GLY A 255 -8.18 -1.00 -14.53
C GLY A 255 -7.14 -0.34 -13.62
N THR A 256 -7.34 0.93 -13.29
CA THR A 256 -6.41 1.72 -12.45
C THR A 256 -6.95 1.96 -11.05
N GLY A 257 -6.06 2.16 -10.08
CA GLY A 257 -6.40 2.26 -8.66
C GLY A 257 -6.62 0.88 -8.05
N VAL A 258 -7.37 0.83 -6.95
CA VAL A 258 -7.66 -0.43 -6.25
C VAL A 258 -8.69 -1.22 -7.05
N ILE A 259 -8.29 -2.38 -7.54
CA ILE A 259 -9.10 -3.23 -8.40
C ILE A 259 -9.11 -4.67 -7.93
N ILE A 260 -10.11 -5.41 -8.43
CA ILE A 260 -10.15 -6.87 -8.40
C ILE A 260 -9.61 -7.37 -9.73
N ASP A 261 -8.79 -8.41 -9.69
CA ASP A 261 -8.17 -9.03 -10.87
C ASP A 261 -7.87 -10.51 -10.58
N THR A 262 -7.31 -11.23 -11.54
CA THR A 262 -6.75 -12.57 -11.33
C THR A 262 -5.23 -12.55 -11.47
N ILE A 263 -4.55 -13.42 -10.73
CA ILE A 263 -3.08 -13.49 -10.77
C ILE A 263 -2.57 -13.92 -12.15
N GLU A 264 -3.29 -14.81 -12.82
CA GLU A 264 -2.98 -15.28 -14.18
C GLU A 264 -3.02 -14.13 -15.17
N ARG A 265 -4.14 -13.41 -15.23
CA ARG A 265 -4.28 -12.31 -16.19
C ARG A 265 -3.38 -11.13 -15.83
N PHE A 266 -3.18 -10.87 -14.54
CA PHE A 266 -2.22 -9.87 -14.08
C PHE A 266 -0.81 -10.17 -14.62
N THR A 267 -0.31 -11.39 -14.42
CA THR A 267 1.04 -11.79 -14.88
C THR A 267 1.15 -11.90 -16.39
N GLU A 268 0.07 -12.22 -17.10
CA GLU A 268 0.03 -12.14 -18.57
C GLU A 268 0.17 -10.70 -19.05
N ARG A 269 -0.57 -9.75 -18.45
CA ARG A 269 -0.51 -8.32 -18.81
C ARG A 269 0.83 -7.70 -18.42
N HIS A 270 1.28 -8.04 -17.23
CA HIS A 270 2.45 -7.51 -16.55
C HIS A 270 3.42 -8.65 -16.22
N PRO A 271 4.22 -9.16 -17.19
CA PRO A 271 5.19 -10.21 -16.93
C PRO A 271 6.10 -9.84 -15.75
N ARG A 272 6.29 -10.81 -14.86
CA ARG A 272 7.17 -10.72 -13.69
C ARG A 272 8.10 -11.91 -13.73
N ASP A 273 9.37 -11.67 -13.46
CA ASP A 273 10.41 -12.68 -13.34
C ASP A 273 10.55 -13.19 -11.89
N VAL A 274 10.20 -12.33 -10.92
CA VAL A 274 10.31 -12.65 -9.50
C VAL A 274 8.98 -12.40 -8.79
N MET A 275 8.55 -13.40 -8.02
CA MET A 275 7.43 -13.28 -7.11
C MET A 275 7.72 -14.06 -5.83
N VAL A 276 7.33 -13.46 -4.72
CA VAL A 276 7.43 -14.05 -3.39
C VAL A 276 6.08 -13.94 -2.71
N ALA A 277 5.62 -15.02 -2.10
CA ALA A 277 4.41 -15.00 -1.28
C ALA A 277 4.79 -15.02 0.21
N VAL A 278 4.17 -14.14 0.98
CA VAL A 278 4.34 -14.08 2.42
C VAL A 278 3.01 -14.26 3.14
N SER A 279 3.08 -14.99 4.26
CA SER A 279 1.97 -15.22 5.18
C SER A 279 2.17 -14.38 6.44
N VAL A 280 1.07 -13.90 7.02
CA VAL A 280 1.11 -13.22 8.32
C VAL A 280 1.18 -14.26 9.45
N LYS A 281 2.26 -14.23 10.23
CA LYS A 281 2.48 -15.20 11.31
C LYS A 281 1.37 -15.11 12.36
N GLY A 282 0.84 -16.28 12.74
CA GLY A 282 -0.19 -16.39 13.77
C GLY A 282 -1.57 -15.83 13.36
N SER A 283 -1.77 -15.44 12.10
CA SER A 283 -3.11 -15.03 11.62
C SER A 283 -4.07 -16.23 11.61
N SER A 284 -5.29 -16.03 12.11
CA SER A 284 -6.39 -16.98 11.92
C SER A 284 -7.05 -16.84 10.54
N ASP A 285 -7.89 -17.80 10.17
CA ASP A 285 -8.74 -17.69 8.97
C ASP A 285 -9.70 -16.49 9.06
N GLN A 286 -10.14 -16.15 10.28
CA GLN A 286 -10.96 -14.97 10.52
C GLN A 286 -10.19 -13.67 10.27
N ASP A 287 -8.92 -13.59 10.68
CA ASP A 287 -8.07 -12.42 10.41
C ASP A 287 -7.86 -12.23 8.90
N ARG A 288 -7.56 -13.33 8.19
CA ARG A 288 -7.41 -13.36 6.73
C ARG A 288 -8.68 -12.90 6.02
N GLN A 289 -9.83 -13.42 6.43
CA GLN A 289 -11.11 -13.02 5.86
C GLN A 289 -11.45 -11.55 6.17
N SER A 290 -11.09 -11.07 7.35
CA SER A 290 -11.27 -9.67 7.75
C SER A 290 -10.39 -8.74 6.91
N ALA A 291 -9.15 -9.13 6.60
CA ALA A 291 -8.27 -8.41 5.71
C ALA A 291 -8.84 -8.34 4.28
N ILE A 292 -9.29 -9.48 3.73
CA ILE A 292 -9.95 -9.54 2.41
C ILE A 292 -11.20 -8.67 2.38
N ASN A 293 -12.07 -8.76 3.39
CA ASN A 293 -13.29 -7.96 3.46
C ASN A 293 -12.98 -6.46 3.54
N THR A 294 -11.93 -6.09 4.26
CA THR A 294 -11.45 -4.70 4.32
C THR A 294 -10.95 -4.24 2.96
N ALA A 295 -10.11 -5.04 2.28
CA ALA A 295 -9.62 -4.74 0.94
C ALA A 295 -10.75 -4.53 -0.08
N LYS A 296 -11.82 -5.34 0.00
CA LYS A 296 -13.01 -5.18 -0.86
C LYS A 296 -13.67 -3.81 -0.72
N THR A 297 -13.58 -3.16 0.45
CA THR A 297 -14.12 -1.80 0.65
C THR A 297 -13.29 -0.71 -0.04
N PHE A 298 -12.06 -1.05 -0.46
CA PHE A 298 -11.17 -0.12 -1.15
C PHE A 298 -11.33 -0.14 -2.67
N VAL A 299 -11.95 -1.19 -3.23
CA VAL A 299 -12.14 -1.35 -4.68
C VAL A 299 -12.84 -0.13 -5.27
N GLY A 300 -12.24 0.43 -6.33
CA GLY A 300 -12.70 1.65 -7.00
C GLY A 300 -12.02 2.93 -6.54
N LYS A 301 -11.22 2.91 -5.46
CA LYS A 301 -10.35 4.04 -5.09
C LYS A 301 -9.29 4.26 -6.17
N ALA A 302 -8.96 5.52 -6.44
CA ALA A 302 -7.93 5.86 -7.42
C ALA A 302 -6.53 5.46 -6.92
N TYR A 303 -5.57 5.38 -7.85
CA TYR A 303 -4.17 5.10 -7.49
C TYR A 303 -3.53 6.35 -6.91
N ASP A 304 -2.89 6.21 -5.75
CA ASP A 304 -2.19 7.31 -5.10
C ASP A 304 -0.81 7.53 -5.71
N ARG A 305 -0.76 8.44 -6.68
CA ARG A 305 0.49 8.86 -7.36
C ARG A 305 1.37 9.73 -6.46
N GLY A 306 0.80 10.32 -5.41
CA GLY A 306 1.51 11.15 -4.46
C GLY A 306 2.13 10.35 -3.31
N PHE A 307 1.79 9.06 -3.21
CA PHE A 307 2.07 8.20 -2.05
C PHE A 307 1.73 8.93 -0.74
N ASN A 308 0.58 9.60 -0.74
CA ASN A 308 -0.01 10.23 0.41
C ASN A 308 -0.89 9.27 1.21
N THR A 309 -0.28 8.62 2.20
CA THR A 309 -1.02 7.80 3.17
C THR A 309 -1.87 8.60 4.15
N SER A 310 -1.98 9.93 3.98
CA SER A 310 -2.80 10.78 4.86
C SER A 310 -4.29 10.65 4.56
N ASP A 311 -4.74 9.99 3.52
CA ASP A 311 -6.16 9.67 3.48
C ASP A 311 -6.39 8.33 2.81
N ASP A 312 -7.65 7.95 2.75
CA ASP A 312 -8.08 6.77 2.01
C ASP A 312 -8.69 7.20 0.67
N LYS A 313 -8.47 8.41 0.16
CA LYS A 313 -9.10 8.82 -1.12
C LYS A 313 -8.49 8.06 -2.28
N GLU A 314 -7.17 7.95 -2.25
CA GLU A 314 -6.36 7.24 -3.21
C GLU A 314 -5.52 6.21 -2.45
N MET A 315 -5.13 5.12 -3.09
CA MET A 315 -4.24 4.13 -2.45
C MET A 315 -3.24 3.58 -3.46
N TYR A 316 -1.99 3.42 -3.04
CA TYR A 316 -1.00 2.65 -3.80
C TYR A 316 -0.98 1.18 -3.35
N CYS A 317 -0.20 0.36 -4.03
CA CYS A 317 -0.27 -1.10 -3.94
C CYS A 317 -0.03 -1.66 -2.53
N THR A 318 1.07 -1.28 -1.89
CA THR A 318 1.43 -1.77 -0.55
C THR A 318 0.60 -1.14 0.56
N GLU A 319 0.16 0.11 0.39
CA GLU A 319 -0.82 0.72 1.30
C GLU A 319 -2.14 -0.04 1.32
N THR A 320 -2.64 -0.45 0.14
CA THR A 320 -3.85 -1.26 0.02
C THR A 320 -3.73 -2.55 0.84
N VAL A 321 -2.61 -3.26 0.70
CA VAL A 321 -2.32 -4.49 1.45
C VAL A 321 -2.21 -4.23 2.96
N MET A 322 -1.46 -3.20 3.35
CA MET A 322 -1.25 -2.84 4.75
C MET A 322 -2.58 -2.47 5.42
N LYS A 323 -3.34 -1.53 4.83
CA LYS A 323 -4.62 -1.07 5.37
C LYS A 323 -5.66 -2.19 5.39
N ALA A 324 -5.61 -3.12 4.45
CA ALA A 324 -6.45 -4.31 4.47
C ALA A 324 -6.19 -5.14 5.73
N TRP A 325 -4.92 -5.46 5.99
CA TRP A 325 -4.51 -6.23 7.17
C TRP A 325 -4.69 -5.48 8.50
N MET A 326 -4.71 -4.15 8.50
CA MET A 326 -5.12 -3.37 9.67
C MET A 326 -6.59 -3.56 10.06
N GLY A 327 -7.42 -4.10 9.16
CA GLY A 327 -8.80 -4.46 9.45
C GLY A 327 -8.99 -5.80 10.17
N SER A 328 -7.91 -6.58 10.40
CA SER A 328 -7.98 -7.85 11.13
C SER A 328 -8.11 -7.64 12.64
N SER A 329 -8.51 -8.69 13.37
CA SER A 329 -8.55 -8.67 14.84
C SER A 329 -7.16 -8.65 15.46
N ASN A 330 -6.17 -9.23 14.78
CA ASN A 330 -4.77 -9.18 15.17
C ASN A 330 -3.91 -8.57 14.05
N PRO A 331 -3.87 -7.23 13.94
CA PRO A 331 -3.18 -6.57 12.83
C PRO A 331 -1.65 -6.78 12.94
N PRO A 332 -0.99 -7.22 11.85
CA PRO A 332 0.46 -7.38 11.84
C PRO A 332 1.19 -6.05 11.95
N LYS A 333 2.42 -6.09 12.46
CA LYS A 333 3.34 -4.94 12.43
C LYS A 333 4.23 -5.07 11.20
N PHE A 334 3.81 -4.48 10.09
CA PHE A 334 4.69 -4.36 8.94
C PHE A 334 5.76 -3.32 9.24
N ASN A 335 7.01 -3.64 8.91
CA ASN A 335 8.12 -2.70 9.07
C ASN A 335 8.23 -1.85 7.81
N THR A 336 7.23 -1.01 7.57
CA THR A 336 7.19 -0.13 6.40
C THR A 336 7.83 1.20 6.76
N GLN A 337 8.91 1.58 6.08
CA GLN A 337 9.39 2.97 6.09
C GLN A 337 9.00 3.64 4.77
N LEU A 338 8.50 4.86 4.84
CA LEU A 338 8.33 5.70 3.66
C LEU A 338 9.62 6.47 3.39
N ASN A 339 10.23 6.22 2.24
CA ASN A 339 11.12 7.19 1.61
C ASN A 339 10.40 7.81 0.41
N PRO A 340 10.59 9.11 0.12
CA PRO A 340 9.99 9.70 -1.06
C PRO A 340 10.53 9.04 -2.33
N LEU A 341 9.67 8.91 -3.35
CA LEU A 341 10.11 8.46 -4.67
C LEU A 341 11.25 9.38 -5.07
N ILE A 342 12.33 8.82 -5.57
CA ILE A 342 13.28 9.63 -6.32
C ILE A 342 13.36 8.96 -7.68
N PRO A 343 12.61 9.45 -8.68
CA PRO A 343 12.66 8.91 -10.01
C PRO A 343 14.05 9.14 -10.58
N PHE A 344 14.78 8.06 -10.83
CA PHE A 344 16.07 8.13 -11.52
C PHE A 344 15.89 7.78 -12.98
N PRO A 345 16.04 8.74 -13.90
CA PRO A 345 16.70 8.38 -15.14
C PRO A 345 18.17 8.08 -14.82
N GLU A 346 18.76 7.03 -15.40
CA GLU A 346 20.21 6.75 -15.33
C GLU A 346 21.08 8.01 -15.58
N VAL A 347 20.55 8.92 -16.41
CA VAL A 347 21.14 10.21 -16.78
C VAL A 347 21.33 11.18 -15.59
N ALA A 348 20.61 10.98 -14.48
CA ALA A 348 20.72 11.82 -13.28
C ALA A 348 21.70 11.28 -12.22
N LEU A 349 21.98 9.97 -12.18
CA LEU A 349 22.88 9.37 -11.17
C LEU A 349 24.30 9.94 -11.25
N ASN A 350 24.79 10.17 -12.47
CA ASN A 350 26.13 10.72 -12.71
C ASN A 350 26.28 12.20 -12.27
N LYS A 351 25.17 12.87 -11.92
CA LYS A 351 25.17 14.25 -11.43
C LYS A 351 25.01 14.33 -9.91
N LEU A 352 24.77 13.20 -9.24
CA LEU A 352 24.68 13.14 -7.79
C LEU A 352 26.05 12.91 -7.17
N PRO A 353 26.28 13.38 -5.92
CA PRO A 353 27.45 12.97 -5.17
C PRO A 353 27.57 11.44 -5.16
N GLU A 354 28.77 10.90 -5.36
CA GLU A 354 29.05 9.47 -5.51
C GLU A 354 28.38 8.60 -4.43
N LYS A 355 28.39 9.08 -3.17
CA LYS A 355 27.74 8.42 -2.05
C LYS A 355 26.22 8.28 -2.22
N ILE A 356 25.57 9.30 -2.77
CA ILE A 356 24.13 9.28 -3.06
C ILE A 356 23.88 8.40 -4.28
N ALA A 357 24.65 8.56 -5.35
CA ALA A 357 24.55 7.74 -6.56
C ALA A 357 24.67 6.23 -6.26
N LYS A 358 25.67 5.82 -5.46
CA LYS A 358 25.88 4.42 -5.04
C LYS A 358 24.73 3.88 -4.20
N ARG A 359 24.19 4.70 -3.27
CA ARG A 359 23.00 4.34 -2.48
C ARG A 359 21.78 4.07 -3.36
N LEU A 360 21.63 4.84 -4.43
CA LEU A 360 20.50 4.74 -5.35
C LEU A 360 20.67 3.59 -6.35
N GLN A 361 21.91 3.33 -6.80
CA GLN A 361 22.24 2.16 -7.62
C GLN A 361 21.96 0.84 -6.86
N ASP A 362 22.32 0.75 -5.58
CA ASP A 362 21.99 -0.42 -4.74
C ASP A 362 20.51 -0.46 -4.31
N GLY A 363 19.88 0.71 -4.27
CA GLY A 363 18.50 0.93 -3.88
C GLY A 363 17.50 0.90 -5.03
N GLY A 364 17.88 0.35 -6.20
CA GLY A 364 17.07 0.25 -7.42
C GLY A 364 16.56 1.58 -7.98
N LEU A 365 15.93 1.55 -9.17
CA LEU A 365 15.41 2.75 -9.83
C LEU A 365 14.31 3.50 -9.05
N MET A 366 13.72 2.89 -8.01
CA MET A 366 12.62 3.47 -7.23
C MET A 366 12.75 3.20 -5.72
N THR A 367 13.60 3.97 -5.03
CA THR A 367 13.88 3.85 -3.57
C THR A 367 12.63 3.90 -2.66
N GLN A 368 11.47 4.39 -3.13
CA GLN A 368 10.22 4.43 -2.34
C GLN A 368 9.49 3.08 -2.28
N GLU A 369 9.30 2.42 -3.42
CA GLU A 369 8.58 1.14 -3.45
C GLU A 369 9.36 0.08 -2.69
N MET A 370 10.70 0.18 -2.73
CA MET A 370 11.57 -0.86 -2.19
C MET A 370 11.42 -1.06 -0.69
N ILE A 371 11.14 -0.02 0.10
CA ILE A 371 11.19 -0.16 1.55
C ILE A 371 9.86 -0.64 2.13
N MET A 372 8.76 -0.44 1.40
CA MET A 372 7.48 -0.95 1.85
C MET A 372 7.29 -2.42 1.51
N THR A 373 7.65 -2.84 0.30
CA THR A 373 7.55 -4.25 -0.09
C THR A 373 8.64 -5.10 0.57
N ASP A 374 9.89 -4.64 0.61
CA ASP A 374 10.94 -5.31 1.38
C ASP A 374 10.62 -5.28 2.88
N GLY A 375 10.02 -4.19 3.37
CA GLY A 375 9.57 -4.04 4.75
C GLY A 375 8.47 -5.04 5.13
N ILE A 376 7.60 -5.40 4.17
CA ILE A 376 6.66 -6.51 4.33
C ILE A 376 7.44 -7.83 4.35
N ALA A 377 8.27 -8.12 3.35
CA ALA A 377 9.00 -9.39 3.25
C ALA A 377 9.95 -9.69 4.43
N THR A 378 10.57 -8.64 4.97
CA THR A 378 11.50 -8.71 6.09
C THR A 378 10.80 -8.48 7.44
N SER A 379 9.49 -8.21 7.47
CA SER A 379 8.77 -7.95 8.72
C SER A 379 8.82 -9.19 9.63
N PRO A 380 9.08 -9.01 10.94
CA PRO A 380 9.01 -10.12 11.89
C PRO A 380 7.60 -10.73 11.97
N SER A 381 6.56 -9.99 11.60
CA SER A 381 5.16 -10.45 11.55
C SER A 381 4.83 -11.31 10.33
N THR A 382 5.77 -11.51 9.41
CA THR A 382 5.54 -12.31 8.20
C THR A 382 6.54 -13.45 8.06
N GLU A 383 6.17 -14.44 7.26
CA GLU A 383 7.04 -15.53 6.82
C GLU A 383 6.90 -15.73 5.31
N VAL A 384 8.01 -16.01 4.63
CA VAL A 384 7.97 -16.40 3.23
C VAL A 384 7.49 -17.85 3.13
N VAL A 385 6.39 -18.07 2.40
CA VAL A 385 5.76 -19.40 2.23
C VAL A 385 5.98 -20.00 0.85
N TRP A 386 6.28 -19.15 -0.14
CA TRP A 386 6.56 -19.56 -1.51
C TRP A 386 7.43 -18.52 -2.23
N THR A 387 8.25 -18.96 -3.17
CA THR A 387 9.01 -18.09 -4.09
C THR A 387 9.00 -18.65 -5.50
N SER A 388 9.17 -17.78 -6.50
CA SER A 388 9.42 -18.21 -7.87
C SER A 388 10.71 -19.04 -7.96
N LYS A 389 10.78 -19.93 -8.95
CA LYS A 389 11.85 -20.90 -9.18
C LYS A 389 13.21 -20.27 -9.43
N ASN A 390 13.28 -18.97 -9.73
CA ASN A 390 14.53 -18.22 -9.90
C ASN A 390 14.64 -17.03 -8.94
N ALA A 391 13.82 -16.95 -7.88
CA ALA A 391 13.89 -15.84 -6.94
C ALA A 391 15.26 -15.74 -6.25
N ASP A 392 15.93 -16.87 -6.00
CA ASP A 392 17.30 -16.94 -5.48
C ASP A 392 18.37 -16.31 -6.40
N LYS A 393 18.08 -16.19 -7.70
CA LYS A 393 18.97 -15.58 -8.70
C LYS A 393 18.64 -14.11 -8.98
N SER A 394 17.55 -13.61 -8.39
CA SER A 394 17.09 -12.24 -8.60
C SER A 394 18.06 -11.21 -8.07
N GLU A 395 17.98 -9.99 -8.60
CA GLU A 395 18.70 -8.86 -8.01
C GLU A 395 18.23 -8.57 -6.58
N PHE A 396 16.96 -8.88 -6.25
CA PHE A 396 16.44 -8.76 -4.90
C PHE A 396 17.17 -9.67 -3.91
N ALA A 397 17.32 -10.96 -4.24
CA ALA A 397 18.04 -11.91 -3.39
C ALA A 397 19.51 -11.50 -3.24
N LYS A 398 20.16 -11.03 -4.32
CA LYS A 398 21.54 -10.50 -4.27
C LYS A 398 21.64 -9.27 -3.35
N LYS A 399 20.68 -8.34 -3.42
CA LYS A 399 20.64 -7.16 -2.54
C LYS A 399 20.51 -7.58 -1.07
N GLN A 400 19.58 -8.48 -0.76
CA GLN A 400 19.41 -9.00 0.60
C GLN A 400 20.67 -9.74 1.09
N GLN A 401 21.38 -10.47 0.23
CA GLN A 401 22.67 -11.07 0.58
C GLN A 401 23.71 -10.00 0.92
N ARG A 402 23.81 -8.91 0.15
CA ARG A 402 24.72 -7.79 0.47
C ARG A 402 24.37 -7.14 1.81
N TRP A 403 23.09 -7.05 2.17
CA TRP A 403 22.65 -6.51 3.46
C TRP A 403 23.03 -7.44 4.61
N ALA A 404 22.83 -8.74 4.45
CA ALA A 404 23.26 -9.75 5.41
C ALA A 404 24.79 -9.69 5.63
N ASP A 405 25.56 -9.66 4.54
CA ASP A 405 27.01 -9.55 4.57
C ASP A 405 27.46 -8.27 5.31
N ALA A 406 26.84 -7.13 5.01
CA ALA A 406 27.12 -5.87 5.69
C ALA A 406 26.85 -5.97 7.20
N PHE A 407 25.72 -6.57 7.61
CA PHE A 407 25.38 -6.77 9.01
C PHE A 407 26.39 -7.67 9.74
N GLU A 408 26.87 -8.72 9.08
CA GLU A 408 27.91 -9.63 9.58
C GLU A 408 29.32 -9.04 9.57
N GLY A 409 29.47 -7.78 9.18
CA GLY A 409 30.76 -7.11 9.15
C GLY A 409 31.59 -7.40 7.90
N LYS A 410 31.04 -8.10 6.91
CA LYS A 410 31.67 -8.42 5.62
C LYS A 410 31.45 -7.29 4.61
N GLY A 411 32.20 -7.33 3.51
CA GLY A 411 32.06 -6.39 2.40
C GLY A 411 32.72 -5.03 2.64
N ASP A 412 32.34 -4.05 1.81
CA ASP A 412 32.92 -2.70 1.82
C ASP A 412 32.58 -1.93 3.12
N PRO A 413 33.58 -1.36 3.84
CA PRO A 413 33.34 -0.66 5.10
C PRO A 413 32.40 0.55 4.97
N SER A 414 32.44 1.25 3.83
CA SER A 414 31.60 2.44 3.62
C SER A 414 30.13 2.05 3.40
N TYR A 415 29.89 0.97 2.65
CA TYR A 415 28.57 0.38 2.45
C TYR A 415 28.01 -0.16 3.76
N ARG A 416 28.80 -0.92 4.53
CA ARG A 416 28.41 -1.39 5.85
C ARG A 416 27.97 -0.25 6.77
N LYS A 417 28.76 0.82 6.83
CA LYS A 417 28.43 2.00 7.65
C LYS A 417 27.11 2.65 7.22
N MET A 418 26.78 2.62 5.93
CA MET A 418 25.51 3.12 5.42
C MET A 418 24.35 2.21 5.85
N VAL A 419 24.43 0.90 5.57
CA VAL A 419 23.38 -0.06 5.92
C VAL A 419 23.10 -0.07 7.41
N MET A 420 24.14 -0.13 8.24
CA MET A 420 23.99 -0.15 9.71
C MET A 420 23.47 1.17 10.30
N LYS A 421 23.56 2.27 9.55
CA LYS A 421 23.03 3.56 9.98
C LYS A 421 21.56 3.71 9.61
N ASP A 422 21.20 3.28 8.40
CA ASP A 422 19.92 3.62 7.80
C ASP A 422 18.91 2.46 7.90
N GLU A 423 19.34 1.19 7.79
CA GLU A 423 18.49 -0.01 7.73
C GLU A 423 19.03 -1.19 8.59
N PRO A 424 19.47 -0.98 9.84
CA PRO A 424 20.15 -2.03 10.62
C PRO A 424 19.24 -3.21 10.96
N GLU A 425 17.94 -2.98 11.12
CA GLU A 425 16.98 -4.00 11.53
C GLU A 425 16.63 -4.94 10.37
N GLU A 426 16.42 -4.39 9.19
CA GLU A 426 16.16 -5.12 7.95
C GLU A 426 17.39 -5.96 7.58
N ALA A 427 18.58 -5.36 7.64
CA ALA A 427 19.85 -6.05 7.37
C ALA A 427 20.10 -7.23 8.31
N ALA A 428 19.75 -7.09 9.59
CA ALA A 428 19.83 -8.17 10.58
C ALA A 428 18.97 -9.39 10.21
N ARG A 429 17.90 -9.19 9.43
CA ARG A 429 16.95 -10.23 9.03
C ARG A 429 17.20 -10.76 7.61
N SER A 430 17.95 -10.02 6.79
CA SER A 430 18.21 -10.38 5.39
C SER A 430 18.84 -11.77 5.23
N GLY A 431 19.73 -12.19 6.15
CA GLY A 431 20.37 -13.52 6.07
C GLY A 431 19.37 -14.67 6.15
N GLN A 432 18.42 -14.60 7.09
CA GLN A 432 17.34 -15.59 7.23
C GLN A 432 16.40 -15.57 6.01
N LEU A 433 16.10 -14.37 5.51
CA LEU A 433 15.26 -14.20 4.32
C LEU A 433 15.90 -14.85 3.09
N VAL A 434 17.19 -14.59 2.83
CA VAL A 434 17.92 -15.19 1.70
C VAL A 434 17.97 -16.71 1.82
N GLN A 435 18.25 -17.24 3.01
CA GLN A 435 18.23 -18.68 3.24
C GLN A 435 16.86 -19.27 2.86
N LYS A 436 15.77 -18.60 3.28
CA LYS A 436 14.41 -19.07 2.99
C LYS A 436 14.07 -18.97 1.50
N ILE A 437 14.51 -17.91 0.81
CA ILE A 437 14.33 -17.76 -0.63
C ILE A 437 15.07 -18.88 -1.39
N ASN A 438 16.29 -19.20 -0.98
CA ASN A 438 17.08 -20.27 -1.61
C ASN A 438 16.40 -21.64 -1.45
N GLU A 439 15.94 -21.95 -0.22
CA GLU A 439 15.21 -23.18 0.09
C GLU A 439 13.94 -23.32 -0.76
N LEU A 440 13.11 -22.28 -0.79
CA LEU A 440 11.83 -22.30 -1.48
C LEU A 440 11.99 -22.28 -3.01
N SER A 441 12.97 -21.54 -3.54
CA SER A 441 13.27 -21.55 -4.98
C SER A 441 13.74 -22.93 -5.43
N ALA A 442 14.57 -23.60 -4.62
CA ALA A 442 15.00 -24.97 -4.88
C ALA A 442 13.82 -25.97 -4.83
N ARG A 443 12.93 -25.84 -3.84
CA ARG A 443 11.70 -26.63 -3.75
C ARG A 443 10.83 -26.45 -4.98
N THR A 444 10.54 -25.21 -5.37
CA THR A 444 9.71 -24.90 -6.55
C THR A 444 10.31 -25.47 -7.83
N ARG A 445 11.64 -25.39 -8.03
CA ARG A 445 12.29 -26.08 -9.17
C ARG A 445 12.04 -27.58 -9.14
N SER A 446 12.29 -28.23 -8.00
CA SER A 446 12.10 -29.68 -7.85
C SER A 446 10.67 -30.12 -8.10
N GLU A 447 9.67 -29.32 -7.69
CA GLU A 447 8.25 -29.63 -7.89
C GLU A 447 7.77 -29.39 -9.31
N LEU A 448 8.46 -28.57 -10.11
CA LEU A 448 8.11 -28.30 -11.51
C LEU A 448 8.75 -29.28 -12.49
N ASP A 449 9.82 -29.97 -12.08
CA ASP A 449 10.52 -31.01 -12.84
C ASP A 449 9.83 -32.39 -12.75
N HIS A 450 8.91 -32.56 -11.79
CA HIS A 450 8.07 -33.74 -11.59
C HIS A 450 6.64 -33.51 -12.07
#